data_AF-A0A4Q1SBH4-F1
#
_entry.id   AF-A0A4Q1SBH4-F1
#
_cell.length_a   1.000
_cell.length_b   1.000
_cell.length_c   1.000
_cell.angle_alpha   90.00
_cell.angle_beta   90.00
_cell.angle_gamma   90.00
#
_symmetry.space_group_name_H-M   'P 1'
#
loop_
_entity.id
_entity.type
_entity.pdbx_description
1 polymer ?
#
loop_
_entity_poly.entity_id
_entity_poly.type
_entity_poly.pdbx_seq_one_letter_code
_entity_poly.pdbx_strand_id
1 'polypeptide(L)'
;MEPVLLITAIEGAESCAAVLARQFQLEVETVSTRRAALHALRRREYALVILDESLLDPSEDGMDTLLRGTGTALAIEINFAISGCGRLVREVRAALDRRQREQELALRAAGEAIESELRELVAGLLLQSQLAAAEPSAPAALAERLRTIVELSRRLGRRLTEMKPGETAAVPARTRTVPQALASVRTM
;
A
#
# COMPACT_ATOMS: atom_id res chain seq x y z
N MET A 1 9.28 -4.64 10.68
CA MET A 1 7.86 -4.80 11.05
C MET A 1 7.20 -3.47 10.82
N GLU A 2 5.95 -3.43 10.37
CA GLU A 2 5.26 -2.16 10.15
C GLU A 2 4.93 -1.51 11.50
N PRO A 3 5.33 -0.24 11.73
CA PRO A 3 5.08 0.43 13.00
C PRO A 3 3.61 0.87 13.10
N VAL A 4 3.04 0.62 14.26
CA VAL A 4 1.67 0.96 14.66
C VAL A 4 1.72 1.88 15.85
N LEU A 5 0.88 2.91 15.84
CA LEU A 5 0.69 3.78 17.00
C LEU A 5 -0.68 3.53 17.63
N LEU A 6 -0.70 3.18 18.91
CA LEU A 6 -1.91 3.07 19.72
C LEU A 6 -2.02 4.29 20.63
N ILE A 7 -2.99 5.16 20.35
CA ILE A 7 -3.25 6.39 21.09
C ILE A 7 -4.45 6.15 22.00
N THR A 8 -4.21 5.88 23.28
CA THR A 8 -5.29 5.59 24.25
C THR A 8 -4.87 5.86 25.68
N ALA A 9 -5.80 6.35 26.49
CA ALA A 9 -5.61 6.55 27.93
C ALA A 9 -6.16 5.39 28.77
N ILE A 10 -6.61 4.29 28.16
CA ILE A 10 -7.17 3.18 28.93
C ILE A 10 -6.13 2.47 29.79
N GLU A 11 -6.59 1.95 30.91
CA GLU A 11 -5.84 0.94 31.65
C GLU A 11 -5.70 -0.33 30.81
N GLY A 12 -4.51 -0.93 30.83
CA GLY A 12 -4.23 -2.14 30.06
C GLY A 12 -3.91 -1.92 28.58
N ALA A 13 -3.66 -0.68 28.15
CA ALA A 13 -3.22 -0.35 26.78
C ALA A 13 -2.03 -1.22 26.31
N GLU A 14 -1.03 -1.41 27.17
CA GLU A 14 0.15 -2.27 26.92
C GLU A 14 -0.23 -3.73 26.66
N SER A 15 -1.19 -4.26 27.41
CA SER A 15 -1.67 -5.62 27.22
C SER A 15 -2.35 -5.78 25.86
N CYS A 16 -3.17 -4.80 25.47
CA CYS A 16 -3.80 -4.82 24.16
C CYS A 16 -2.79 -4.63 23.02
N ALA A 17 -1.80 -3.74 23.20
CA ALA A 17 -0.69 -3.59 22.27
C ALA A 17 0.09 -4.89 22.08
N ALA A 18 0.36 -5.63 23.16
CA ALA A 18 1.01 -6.94 23.08
C ALA A 18 0.18 -7.98 22.32
N VAL A 19 -1.15 -7.98 22.50
CA VAL A 19 -2.06 -8.85 21.73
C VAL A 19 -1.99 -8.51 20.24
N LEU A 20 -2.09 -7.23 19.88
CA LEU A 20 -1.98 -6.78 18.49
C LEU A 20 -0.62 -7.14 17.88
N ALA A 21 0.47 -6.87 18.60
CA ALA A 21 1.82 -7.16 18.16
C ALA A 21 2.00 -8.65 17.86
N ARG A 22 1.51 -9.52 18.75
CA ARG A 22 1.58 -10.98 18.57
C ARG A 22 0.70 -11.47 17.42
N GLN A 23 -0.54 -11.00 17.34
CA GLN A 23 -1.52 -11.51 16.39
C GLN A 23 -1.24 -11.09 14.95
N PHE A 24 -0.73 -9.87 14.75
CA PHE A 24 -0.48 -9.30 13.43
C PHE A 24 1.01 -9.17 13.09
N GLN A 25 1.90 -9.56 14.00
CA GLN A 25 3.36 -9.42 13.86
C GLN A 25 3.74 -7.96 13.51
N LEU A 26 3.18 -7.03 14.30
CA LEU A 26 3.33 -5.59 14.17
C LEU A 26 4.18 -5.04 15.32
N GLU A 27 4.84 -3.91 15.09
CA GLU A 27 5.51 -3.17 16.17
C GLU A 27 4.52 -2.13 16.70
N VAL A 28 4.06 -2.26 17.94
CA VAL A 28 3.05 -1.36 18.51
C VAL A 28 3.70 -0.44 19.52
N GLU A 29 3.64 0.88 19.27
CA GLU A 29 4.00 1.94 20.21
C GLU A 29 2.73 2.52 20.83
N THR A 30 2.74 2.72 22.14
CA THR A 30 1.60 3.23 22.91
C THR A 30 1.86 4.65 23.37
N VAL A 31 0.84 5.50 23.28
CA VAL A 31 0.87 6.87 23.82
C VAL A 31 -0.48 7.19 24.45
N SER A 32 -0.46 7.85 25.60
CA SER A 32 -1.68 8.11 26.40
C SER A 32 -2.20 9.54 26.31
N THR A 33 -1.51 10.40 25.58
CA THR A 33 -1.92 11.82 25.46
C THR A 33 -1.84 12.29 24.01
N ARG A 34 -2.73 13.22 23.66
CA ARG A 34 -2.73 13.88 22.35
C ARG A 34 -1.41 14.55 22.01
N ARG A 35 -0.77 15.21 22.99
CA ARG A 35 0.56 15.84 22.79
C ARG A 35 1.63 14.81 22.47
N ALA A 36 1.64 13.66 23.16
CA ALA A 36 2.57 12.57 22.89
C ALA A 36 2.30 11.93 21.52
N ALA A 37 1.03 11.76 21.15
CA ALA A 37 0.63 11.28 19.83
C ALA A 37 1.14 12.18 18.70
N LEU A 38 0.92 13.49 18.78
CA LEU A 38 1.43 14.43 17.77
C LEU A 38 2.96 14.42 17.69
N HIS A 39 3.64 14.24 18.82
CA HIS A 39 5.10 14.10 18.81
C HIS A 39 5.55 12.79 18.16
N ALA A 40 4.86 11.67 18.42
CA ALA A 40 5.12 10.38 17.80
C ALA A 40 4.90 10.44 16.28
N LEU A 41 3.76 10.99 15.84
CA LEU A 41 3.41 11.16 14.43
C LEU A 41 4.40 12.05 13.65
N ARG A 42 5.06 13.02 14.31
CA ARG A 42 6.13 13.82 13.70
C ARG A 42 7.48 13.11 13.64
N ARG A 43 7.73 12.12 14.51
CA ARG A 43 9.02 11.42 14.61
C ARG A 43 9.20 10.40 13.49
N ARG A 44 8.13 9.73 13.10
CA ARG A 44 8.14 8.70 12.06
C ARG A 44 6.76 8.52 11.45
N GLU A 45 6.75 7.92 10.28
CA GLU A 45 5.52 7.43 9.66
C GLU A 45 5.08 6.10 10.28
N TYR A 46 3.75 5.92 10.38
CA TYR A 46 3.12 4.69 10.86
C TYR A 46 2.32 4.06 9.74
N ALA A 47 2.24 2.73 9.70
CA ALA A 47 1.38 2.04 8.75
C ALA A 47 -0.09 2.07 9.22
N LEU A 48 -0.29 2.04 10.53
CA LEU A 48 -1.60 2.03 11.19
C LEU A 48 -1.56 2.92 12.43
N VAL A 49 -2.60 3.73 12.61
CA VAL A 49 -2.80 4.56 13.81
C VAL A 49 -4.16 4.21 14.40
N ILE A 50 -4.17 3.77 15.64
CA ILE A 50 -5.37 3.45 16.40
C ILE A 50 -5.63 4.60 17.36
N LEU A 51 -6.81 5.20 17.26
CA LEU A 51 -7.23 6.39 17.98
C LEU A 51 -8.36 6.03 18.94
N ASP A 52 -8.13 6.24 20.22
CA ASP A 52 -9.20 6.23 21.21
C ASP A 52 -10.07 7.47 21.04
N GLU A 53 -11.37 7.26 20.79
CA GLU A 53 -12.34 8.35 20.64
C GLU A 53 -12.36 9.27 21.86
N SER A 54 -12.07 8.76 23.06
CA SER A 54 -12.03 9.60 24.28
C SER A 54 -10.90 10.65 24.27
N LEU A 55 -9.89 10.48 23.42
CA LEU A 55 -8.78 11.41 23.25
C LEU A 55 -8.97 12.35 22.05
N LEU A 56 -10.04 12.16 21.28
CA LEU A 56 -10.47 13.09 20.25
C LEU A 56 -11.21 14.24 20.92
N ASP A 57 -10.74 15.46 20.64
CA ASP A 57 -11.40 16.68 21.09
C ASP A 57 -12.61 16.90 20.19
N PRO A 58 -13.83 17.07 20.73
CA PRO A 58 -15.04 17.26 19.95
C PRO A 58 -15.07 18.61 19.20
N SER A 59 -14.11 19.51 19.44
CA SER A 59 -13.91 20.66 18.58
C SER A 59 -13.38 20.26 17.20
N GLU A 60 -13.88 20.95 16.17
CA GLU A 60 -13.55 20.66 14.76
C GLU A 60 -12.04 20.73 14.50
N ASP A 61 -11.34 21.74 15.05
CA ASP A 61 -9.87 21.90 14.98
C ASP A 61 -9.10 20.75 15.66
N GLY A 62 -9.74 20.16 16.66
CA GLY A 62 -9.22 19.13 17.53
C GLY A 62 -8.95 17.81 16.82
N MET A 63 -10.01 17.21 16.31
CA MET A 63 -9.97 15.93 15.58
C MET A 63 -9.08 16.04 14.35
N ASP A 64 -9.27 17.12 13.60
CA ASP A 64 -8.59 17.41 12.36
C ASP A 64 -7.06 17.44 12.50
N THR A 65 -6.54 17.96 13.61
CA THR A 65 -5.09 18.06 13.81
C THR A 65 -4.43 16.70 14.06
N LEU A 66 -5.09 15.79 14.78
CA LEU A 66 -4.58 14.43 14.99
C LEU A 66 -4.70 13.58 13.71
N LEU A 67 -5.86 13.67 13.05
CA LEU A 67 -6.12 12.97 11.79
C LEU A 67 -5.20 13.45 10.68
N ARG A 68 -4.94 14.76 10.53
CA ARG A 68 -3.93 15.26 9.59
C ARG A 68 -2.53 14.73 9.90
N GLY A 69 -2.21 14.53 11.18
CA GLY A 69 -0.93 14.00 11.62
C GLY A 69 -0.70 12.54 11.23
N THR A 70 -1.74 11.77 10.88
CA THR A 70 -1.59 10.36 10.50
C THR A 70 -1.03 10.17 9.09
N GLY A 71 -1.09 11.19 8.23
CA GLY A 71 -0.53 11.16 6.89
C GLY A 71 -1.16 10.06 6.02
N THR A 72 -0.36 9.08 5.60
CA THR A 72 -0.79 7.94 4.78
C THR A 72 -1.10 6.68 5.60
N ALA A 73 -1.05 6.79 6.93
CA ALA A 73 -1.38 5.70 7.82
C ALA A 73 -2.87 5.35 7.73
N LEU A 74 -3.17 4.07 7.85
CA LEU A 74 -4.55 3.64 8.05
C LEU A 74 -4.99 4.06 9.45
N ALA A 75 -5.97 4.96 9.55
CA ALA A 75 -6.51 5.38 10.84
C ALA A 75 -7.71 4.49 11.23
N ILE A 76 -7.73 4.03 12.49
CA ILE A 76 -8.86 3.31 13.10
C ILE A 76 -9.26 4.05 14.36
N GLU A 77 -10.48 4.55 14.39
CA GLU A 77 -11.09 5.13 15.58
C GLU A 77 -11.84 4.05 16.37
N ILE A 78 -11.66 4.04 17.69
CA ILE A 78 -12.31 3.08 18.57
C ILE A 78 -12.72 3.73 19.89
N ASN A 79 -13.97 3.54 20.26
CA ASN A 79 -14.44 3.88 21.60
C ASN A 79 -14.08 2.79 22.62
N PHE A 80 -12.96 2.93 23.33
CA PHE A 80 -12.58 1.93 24.34
C PHE A 80 -13.46 1.93 25.60
N ALA A 81 -14.28 2.97 25.84
CA ALA A 81 -15.22 2.96 26.96
C ALA A 81 -16.29 1.88 26.82
N ILE A 82 -16.59 1.46 25.58
CA ILE A 82 -17.55 0.39 25.27
C ILE A 82 -16.93 -0.78 24.50
N SER A 83 -15.67 -0.66 24.06
CA SER A 83 -14.97 -1.64 23.23
C SER A 83 -13.77 -2.23 23.96
N GLY A 84 -13.75 -3.56 24.09
CA GLY A 84 -12.55 -4.27 24.56
C GLY A 84 -11.55 -4.57 23.45
N CYS A 85 -10.38 -5.08 23.84
CA CYS A 85 -9.30 -5.43 22.91
C CYS A 85 -9.72 -6.44 21.82
N GLY A 86 -10.65 -7.36 22.11
CA GLY A 86 -11.18 -8.30 21.11
C GLY A 86 -12.02 -7.64 20.00
N ARG A 87 -12.63 -6.49 20.27
CA ARG A 87 -13.27 -5.68 19.22
C ARG A 87 -12.19 -5.02 18.35
N LEU A 88 -11.19 -4.40 18.97
CA LEU A 88 -10.09 -3.76 18.25
C LEU A 88 -9.39 -4.73 17.28
N VAL A 89 -9.10 -5.95 17.73
CA VAL A 89 -8.50 -6.99 16.88
C VAL A 89 -9.32 -7.26 15.61
N ARG A 90 -10.65 -7.29 15.72
CA ARG A 90 -11.53 -7.52 14.56
C ARG A 90 -11.53 -6.33 13.62
N GLU A 91 -11.56 -5.12 14.16
CA GLU A 91 -11.48 -3.88 13.37
C GLU A 91 -10.14 -3.79 12.63
N VAL A 92 -9.02 -4.03 13.32
CA VAL A 92 -7.67 -4.05 12.72
C VAL A 92 -7.58 -5.07 11.60
N ARG A 93 -8.10 -6.29 11.80
CA ARG A 93 -8.13 -7.31 10.74
C ARG A 93 -8.93 -6.85 9.53
N ALA A 94 -10.16 -6.39 9.75
CA ALA A 94 -11.03 -5.94 8.66
C ALA A 94 -10.41 -4.76 7.89
N ALA A 95 -9.77 -3.83 8.59
CA ALA A 95 -9.11 -2.68 8.02
C ALA A 95 -7.87 -3.07 7.20
N LEU A 96 -7.04 -4.00 7.69
CA LEU A 96 -5.89 -4.52 6.95
C LEU A 96 -6.33 -5.31 5.70
N ASP A 97 -7.35 -6.17 5.82
CA ASP A 97 -7.90 -6.91 4.68
C ASP A 97 -8.47 -5.98 3.62
N ARG A 98 -9.12 -4.89 4.05
CA ARG A 98 -9.61 -3.84 3.15
C ARG A 98 -8.47 -3.12 2.44
N ARG A 99 -7.45 -2.65 3.17
CA ARG A 99 -6.27 -1.98 2.61
C ARG A 99 -5.56 -2.86 1.59
N GLN A 100 -5.40 -4.15 1.89
CA GLN A 100 -4.77 -5.10 0.99
C GLN A 100 -5.54 -5.22 -0.33
N ARG A 101 -6.87 -5.39 -0.26
CA ARG A 101 -7.72 -5.47 -1.46
C ARG A 101 -7.68 -4.17 -2.28
N GLU A 102 -7.79 -3.02 -1.63
CA GLU A 102 -7.71 -1.71 -2.29
C GLU A 102 -6.36 -1.52 -2.98
N GLN A 103 -5.26 -1.91 -2.33
CA GLN A 103 -3.92 -1.83 -2.91
C GLN A 103 -3.73 -2.77 -4.12
N GLU A 104 -4.24 -4.00 -4.04
CA GLU A 104 -4.20 -4.95 -5.16
C GLU A 104 -4.97 -4.42 -6.38
N LEU A 105 -6.15 -3.84 -6.17
CA LEU A 105 -6.94 -3.24 -7.24
C LEU A 105 -6.24 -2.02 -7.83
N ALA A 106 -5.70 -1.13 -6.98
CA ALA A 106 -4.99 0.07 -7.41
C ALA A 106 -3.74 -0.28 -8.23
N LEU A 107 -2.94 -1.27 -7.79
CA LEU A 107 -1.76 -1.71 -8.52
C LEU A 107 -2.10 -2.32 -9.89
N ARG A 108 -3.19 -3.10 -9.97
CA ARG A 108 -3.66 -3.64 -11.26
C ARG A 108 -4.09 -2.52 -12.21
N ALA A 109 -4.93 -1.59 -11.73
CA ALA A 109 -5.38 -0.46 -12.53
C ALA A 109 -4.22 0.44 -13.00
N ALA A 110 -3.24 0.70 -12.13
CA ALA A 110 -2.05 1.46 -12.50
C ALA A 110 -1.20 0.73 -13.55
N GLY A 111 -1.05 -0.58 -13.43
CA GLY A 111 -0.36 -1.41 -14.42
C GLY A 111 -1.03 -1.36 -15.80
N GLU A 112 -2.35 -1.51 -15.83
CA GLU A 112 -3.15 -1.42 -17.07
C GLU A 112 -3.06 -0.04 -17.72
N ALA A 113 -3.10 1.03 -16.93
CA ALA A 113 -2.96 2.40 -17.43
C ALA A 113 -1.59 2.64 -18.07
N ILE A 114 -0.50 2.23 -17.40
CA ILE A 114 0.87 2.34 -17.92
C ILE A 114 1.04 1.50 -19.19
N GLU A 115 0.49 0.29 -19.21
CA GLU A 115 0.54 -0.60 -20.39
C GLU A 115 -0.16 0.03 -21.59
N SER A 116 -1.34 0.63 -21.38
CA SER A 116 -2.08 1.33 -22.42
C SER A 116 -1.28 2.52 -22.97
N GLU A 117 -0.75 3.36 -22.10
CA GLU A 117 0.07 4.52 -22.48
C GLU A 117 1.31 4.10 -23.29
N LEU A 118 2.01 3.05 -22.86
CA LEU A 118 3.17 2.53 -23.58
C LEU A 118 2.80 1.99 -24.97
N ARG A 119 1.64 1.33 -25.12
CA ARG A 119 1.17 0.86 -26.42
C ARG A 119 0.89 2.02 -27.37
N GLU A 120 0.25 3.08 -26.88
CA GLU A 120 -0.03 4.28 -27.67
C GLU A 120 1.26 4.97 -28.13
N LEU A 121 2.21 5.16 -27.21
CA LEU A 121 3.50 5.77 -27.53
C LEU A 121 4.32 4.94 -28.54
N VAL A 122 4.35 3.62 -28.39
CA VAL A 122 5.04 2.73 -29.33
C VAL A 122 4.35 2.72 -30.70
N ALA A 123 3.02 2.73 -30.75
CA ALA A 123 2.28 2.83 -32.01
C ALA A 123 2.57 4.15 -32.72
N GLY A 124 2.58 5.27 -31.98
CA GLY A 124 2.97 6.58 -32.50
C GLY A 124 4.40 6.58 -33.04
N LEU A 125 5.36 6.08 -32.28
CA LEU A 125 6.77 6.00 -32.69
C LEU A 125 6.95 5.14 -33.96
N LEU A 126 6.26 4.01 -34.04
CA LEU A 126 6.28 3.14 -35.22
C LEU A 126 5.75 3.84 -36.45
N LEU A 127 4.59 4.50 -36.33
CA LEU A 127 3.97 5.23 -37.43
C LEU A 127 4.88 6.36 -37.91
N GLN A 128 5.38 7.19 -37.00
CA GLN A 128 6.27 8.31 -37.35
C GLN A 128 7.58 7.83 -37.99
N SER A 129 8.17 6.76 -37.47
CA SER A 129 9.41 6.19 -38.02
C SER A 129 9.20 5.56 -39.40
N GLN A 130 8.03 4.94 -39.65
CA GLN A 130 7.67 4.39 -40.95
C GLN A 130 7.40 5.48 -41.98
N LEU A 131 6.69 6.55 -41.60
CA LEU A 131 6.46 7.70 -42.47
C LEU A 131 7.78 8.36 -42.87
N ALA A 132 8.65 8.65 -41.90
CA ALA A 132 9.96 9.25 -42.17
C ALA A 132 10.86 8.33 -43.03
N ALA A 133 10.77 7.00 -42.86
CA ALA A 133 11.54 6.05 -43.67
C ALA A 133 11.02 5.93 -45.11
N ALA A 134 9.74 6.26 -45.35
CA ALA A 134 9.11 6.25 -46.66
C ALA A 134 9.33 7.57 -47.43
N GLU A 135 9.88 8.61 -46.80
CA GLU A 135 10.18 9.87 -47.47
C GLU A 135 11.26 9.69 -48.55
N PRO A 136 10.96 10.02 -49.82
CA PRO A 136 11.91 9.82 -50.93
C PRO A 136 13.18 10.68 -50.83
N SER A 137 13.15 11.75 -50.05
CA SER A 137 14.24 12.71 -49.86
C SER A 137 15.19 12.36 -48.71
N ALA A 138 14.96 11.25 -47.99
CA ALA A 138 15.77 10.90 -46.82
C ALA A 138 17.17 10.37 -47.22
N PRO A 139 18.25 10.83 -46.57
CA PRO A 139 19.60 10.28 -46.76
C PRO A 139 19.67 8.78 -46.44
N ALA A 140 20.39 7.98 -47.23
CA ALA A 140 20.46 6.52 -47.07
C ALA A 140 20.89 6.07 -45.66
N ALA A 141 21.83 6.77 -45.03
CA ALA A 141 22.26 6.48 -43.66
C ALA A 141 21.16 6.75 -42.60
N LEU A 142 20.29 7.73 -42.84
CA LEU A 142 19.13 8.01 -41.98
C LEU A 142 18.04 6.95 -42.17
N ALA A 143 17.80 6.51 -43.40
CA ALA A 143 16.84 5.44 -43.70
C ALA A 143 17.18 4.12 -42.99
N GLU A 144 18.46 3.72 -42.95
CA GLU A 144 18.91 2.54 -42.21
C GLU A 144 18.68 2.65 -40.68
N ARG A 145 18.94 3.84 -40.11
CA ARG A 145 18.66 4.09 -38.69
C ARG A 145 17.16 4.03 -38.38
N LEU A 146 16.31 4.60 -39.25
CA LEU A 146 14.87 4.56 -39.09
C LEU A 146 14.32 3.11 -39.19
N ARG A 147 14.84 2.29 -40.11
CA ARG A 147 14.51 0.86 -40.18
C ARG A 147 14.86 0.13 -38.88
N THR A 148 16.01 0.45 -38.29
CA THR A 148 16.42 -0.11 -36.99
C THR A 148 15.44 0.29 -35.87
N ILE A 149 15.05 1.57 -35.81
CA ILE A 149 14.07 2.07 -34.83
C ILE A 149 12.70 1.38 -35.01
N VAL A 150 12.26 1.16 -36.24
CA VAL A 150 11.02 0.42 -36.54
C VAL A 150 11.10 -1.01 -36.02
N GLU A 151 12.20 -1.72 -36.25
CA GLU A 151 12.37 -3.10 -35.78
C GLU A 151 12.40 -3.19 -34.25
N LEU A 152 13.13 -2.28 -33.58
CA LEU A 152 13.17 -2.21 -32.12
C LEU A 152 11.78 -1.91 -31.53
N SER A 153 11.06 -0.96 -32.12
CA SER A 153 9.71 -0.61 -31.68
C SER A 153 8.70 -1.73 -31.91
N ARG A 154 8.83 -2.53 -32.98
CA ARG A 154 8.00 -3.73 -33.21
C ARG A 154 8.28 -4.82 -32.18
N ARG A 155 9.54 -5.03 -31.80
CA ARG A 155 9.90 -5.95 -30.73
C ARG A 155 9.33 -5.50 -29.39
N LEU A 156 9.42 -4.20 -29.08
CA LEU A 156 8.85 -3.64 -27.87
C LEU A 156 7.32 -3.80 -27.84
N GLY A 157 6.64 -3.48 -28.95
CA GLY A 157 5.19 -3.68 -29.08
C GLY A 157 4.77 -5.14 -28.87
N ARG A 158 5.48 -6.10 -29.47
CA ARG A 158 5.21 -7.54 -29.23
C ARG A 158 5.36 -7.91 -27.75
N ARG A 159 6.42 -7.46 -27.08
CA ARG A 159 6.62 -7.71 -25.66
C ARG A 159 5.51 -7.12 -24.80
N LEU A 160 5.02 -5.92 -25.12
CA LEU A 160 3.90 -5.29 -24.42
C LEU A 160 2.57 -6.03 -24.66
N THR A 161 2.40 -6.72 -25.78
CA THR A 161 1.23 -7.57 -26.05
C THR A 161 1.34 -8.94 -25.38
N GLU A 162 2.55 -9.46 -25.25
CA GLU A 162 2.83 -10.75 -24.59
C GLU A 162 2.89 -10.64 -23.06
N MET A 163 3.13 -9.44 -22.51
CA MET A 163 2.98 -9.17 -21.08
C MET A 163 1.51 -9.35 -20.70
N LYS A 164 1.21 -10.40 -19.94
CA LYS A 164 -0.13 -10.62 -19.39
C LYS A 164 -0.42 -9.60 -18.29
N PRO A 165 -1.64 -9.02 -18.25
CA PRO A 165 -2.07 -8.21 -17.11
C PRO A 165 -2.07 -9.08 -15.85
N GLY A 166 -1.18 -8.76 -14.91
CA GLY A 166 -1.12 -9.39 -13.58
C GLY A 166 0.06 -10.32 -13.29
N GLU A 167 0.92 -10.68 -14.26
CA GLU A 167 2.00 -11.67 -14.02
C GLU A 167 3.28 -11.04 -13.43
N THR A 168 3.45 -9.72 -13.53
CA THR A 168 4.58 -8.97 -12.95
C THR A 168 4.33 -8.41 -11.55
N ALA A 169 3.10 -8.51 -11.03
CA ALA A 169 2.74 -8.03 -9.69
C ALA A 169 2.87 -9.09 -8.59
N ALA A 170 3.30 -10.31 -8.91
CA ALA A 170 3.77 -11.25 -7.90
C ALA A 170 5.22 -10.93 -7.52
N VAL A 171 5.45 -9.73 -6.95
CA VAL A 171 6.50 -9.63 -5.92
C VAL A 171 6.16 -10.72 -4.92
N PRO A 172 7.07 -11.65 -4.59
CA PRO A 172 6.74 -12.76 -3.71
C PRO A 172 6.18 -12.17 -2.43
N ALA A 173 4.88 -12.37 -2.22
CA ALA A 173 4.27 -12.19 -0.92
C ALA A 173 5.17 -12.99 0.01
N ARG A 174 5.92 -12.29 0.87
CA ARG A 174 6.77 -12.92 1.88
C ARG A 174 5.87 -13.93 2.55
N THR A 175 6.14 -15.22 2.31
CA THR A 175 5.41 -16.34 2.87
C THR A 175 5.54 -16.23 4.38
N ARG A 176 4.60 -15.52 5.01
CA ARG A 176 4.33 -15.63 6.44
C ARG A 176 3.63 -16.97 6.59
N THR A 177 4.44 -18.03 6.54
CA THR A 177 4.07 -19.33 7.07
C THR A 177 3.68 -19.10 8.53
N VAL A 178 2.39 -19.17 8.81
CA VAL A 178 1.87 -19.31 10.17
C VAL A 178 2.23 -20.74 10.59
N PRO A 179 3.06 -20.94 11.63
CA PRO A 179 3.18 -22.27 12.20
C PRO A 179 1.87 -22.56 12.94
N GLN A 180 1.00 -23.37 12.34
CA GLN A 180 -0.03 -24.11 13.06
C GLN A 180 0.67 -25.24 13.80
N ALA A 181 1.03 -25.02 15.06
CA ALA A 181 1.40 -26.06 16.02
C ALA A 181 1.22 -25.48 17.43
N LEU A 182 0.52 -26.07 18.39
CA LEU A 182 -0.21 -27.32 18.48
C LEU A 182 -1.27 -27.07 19.56
N ALA A 183 -2.51 -27.46 19.28
CA ALA A 183 -3.47 -27.76 20.33
C ALA A 183 -2.98 -28.99 21.10
N SER A 184 -3.31 -29.03 22.40
CA SER A 184 -3.29 -30.16 23.33
C SER A 184 -2.19 -30.12 24.38
N VAL A 185 -2.53 -29.57 25.55
CA VAL A 185 -2.42 -30.31 26.82
C VAL A 185 -3.61 -29.95 27.70
N ARG A 186 -4.59 -30.86 27.75
CA ARG A 186 -5.51 -31.07 28.88
C ARG A 186 -4.73 -31.84 29.97
N THR A 187 -5.29 -31.92 31.18
CA THR A 187 -4.83 -32.58 32.44
C THR A 187 -3.72 -31.80 33.18
N MET A 188 -3.84 -31.39 34.44
CA MET A 188 -4.76 -31.68 35.56
C MET A 188 -5.09 -30.39 36.32
#